data_AF-A0A1G9NEF4-F1
#
_entry.id   AF-A0A1G9NEF4-F1
#
_cell.length_a   1.000
_cell.length_b   1.000
_cell.length_c   1.000
_cell.angle_alpha   90.00
_cell.angle_beta   90.00
_cell.angle_gamma   90.00
#
_symmetry.space_group_name_H-M   'P 1'
#
loop_
_entity.id
_entity.type
_entity.pdbx_description
1 polymer ?
#
loop_
_entity_poly.entity_id
_entity_poly.type
_entity_poly.pdbx_seq_one_letter_code
_entity_poly.pdbx_strand_id
1 'polypeptide(L)' 'MASITIRNLDDSLKHRLRVQAAEHGRSMEEEAREILRRAVGKTVTPGNLGEVIHRRFAALGGVELALSPREPMPEPPRFD' A
#
# COMPACT_ATOMS: atom_id res chain seq x y z
N MET A 1 11.39 4.74 21.96
CA MET A 1 9.92 4.90 21.94
C MET A 1 9.63 6.38 21.94
N ALA A 2 8.92 6.88 20.93
CA ALA A 2 8.41 8.25 20.96
C ALA A 2 6.97 8.19 21.49
N SER A 3 6.65 9.00 22.49
CA SER A 3 5.30 9.12 23.03
C SER A 3 4.69 10.46 22.64
N ILE A 4 3.40 10.44 22.28
CA ILE A 4 2.62 11.64 22.00
C ILE A 4 1.41 11.63 22.94
N THR A 5 1.15 12.75 23.59
CA THR A 5 -0.06 12.94 24.42
C THR A 5 -0.96 13.95 23.73
N ILE A 6 -2.16 13.52 23.33
CA ILE A 6 -3.18 14.39 22.74
C ILE A 6 -4.07 14.89 23.88
N ARG A 7 -3.99 16.18 24.18
CA ARG A 7 -4.84 16.82 25.20
C ARG A 7 -6.18 17.25 24.60
N ASN A 8 -7.22 17.31 25.42
CA ASN A 8 -8.57 17.75 25.04
C ASN A 8 -9.13 16.95 23.84
N LEU A 9 -8.87 15.65 23.79
CA LEU A 9 -9.48 14.78 22.79
C LEU A 9 -10.96 14.63 23.12
N ASP A 10 -11.82 15.04 22.19
CA ASP A 10 -13.27 14.91 22.32
C ASP A 10 -13.68 13.46 22.63
N ASP A 11 -14.59 13.28 23.59
CA ASP A 11 -15.01 11.95 24.06
C ASP A 11 -15.71 11.14 22.97
N SER A 12 -16.45 11.80 22.06
CA SER A 12 -17.06 11.13 20.91
C SER A 12 -15.99 10.62 19.94
N LEU A 13 -14.92 11.39 19.74
CA LEU A 13 -13.80 10.99 18.89
C LEU A 13 -13.02 9.82 19.52
N LYS A 14 -12.79 9.87 20.83
CA LYS A 14 -12.18 8.76 21.59
C LYS A 14 -13.02 7.48 21.47
N HIS A 15 -14.34 7.60 21.55
CA HIS A 15 -15.24 6.46 21.41
C HIS A 15 -15.18 5.86 20.00
N ARG A 16 -15.25 6.69 18.97
CA ARG A 16 -15.16 6.26 17.56
C ARG A 16 -13.83 5.54 17.27
N LEU A 17 -12.72 6.07 17.79
CA LEU A 17 -11.41 5.44 17.65
C LEU A 17 -11.37 4.04 18.28
N ARG A 18 -12.00 3.87 19.45
CA ARG A 18 -12.10 2.56 20.12
C ARG A 18 -12.93 1.56 19.32
N VAL A 19 -14.04 2.01 18.73
CA VAL A 19 -14.90 1.16 17.89
C VAL A 19 -14.14 0.73 16.63
N GLN A 20 -13.48 1.66 15.93
CA GLN A 20 -12.67 1.33 14.76
C GLN A 20 -11.55 0.34 15.06
N ALA A 21 -10.85 0.52 16.19
CA ALA A 21 -9.81 -0.41 16.61
C ALA A 21 -10.36 -1.84 16.81
N ALA A 22 -11.54 -1.97 17.42
CA ALA A 22 -12.20 -3.26 17.60
C ALA A 22 -12.62 -3.89 16.27
N GLU A 23 -13.17 -3.10 15.34
CA GLU A 23 -13.56 -3.55 14.00
C GLU A 23 -12.34 -4.04 13.20
N HIS A 24 -11.19 -3.38 13.34
CA HIS A 24 -9.95 -3.77 12.67
C HIS A 24 -9.16 -4.87 13.41
N GLY A 25 -9.62 -5.32 14.59
CA GLY A 25 -8.94 -6.34 15.40
C GLY A 25 -7.60 -5.87 15.97
N ARG A 26 -7.46 -4.58 16.27
CA ARG A 26 -6.22 -3.94 16.75
C ARG A 26 -6.43 -3.24 18.08
N SER A 27 -5.34 -2.95 18.79
CA SER A 27 -5.42 -2.09 19.97
C SER A 27 -5.72 -0.65 19.55
N MET A 28 -6.31 0.13 20.47
CA MET A 28 -6.59 1.55 20.23
C MET A 28 -5.33 2.36 19.89
N GLU A 29 -4.18 1.99 20.50
CA GLU A 29 -2.88 2.60 20.20
C GLU A 29 -2.40 2.28 18.79
N GLU A 30 -2.52 1.02 18.35
CA GLU A 30 -2.13 0.61 17.01
C GLU A 30 -3.01 1.27 15.95
N GLU A 31 -4.32 1.38 16.21
CA GLU A 31 -5.22 2.11 15.33
C GLU A 31 -4.83 3.58 15.21
N ALA A 32 -4.53 4.25 16.33
CA ALA A 32 -4.07 5.63 16.32
C ALA A 32 -2.75 5.79 15.53
N ARG A 33 -1.82 4.84 15.69
CA ARG A 33 -0.56 4.82 14.95
C ARG A 33 -0.77 4.67 13.46
N GLU A 34 -1.71 3.84 13.03
CA GLU A 34 -2.03 3.62 11.62
C GLU A 34 -2.72 4.82 10.98
N ILE A 35 -3.65 5.45 11.71
CA ILE A 35 -4.26 6.71 11.28
C ILE A 35 -3.18 7.77 11.08
N LEU A 36 -2.27 7.93 12.05
CA LEU A 36 -1.15 8.88 11.92
C LEU A 36 -0.20 8.50 10.77
N ARG A 37 0.09 7.22 10.57
CA ARG A 37 0.92 6.75 9.46
C ARG A 37 0.28 7.07 8.10
N ARG A 38 -1.04 6.92 7.97
CA ARG A 38 -1.77 7.25 6.73
C ARG A 38 -1.91 8.76 6.53
N ALA A 39 -2.14 9.51 7.59
CA ALA A 39 -2.38 10.96 7.53
C ALA A 39 -1.09 11.78 7.37
N VAL A 40 -0.01 11.37 8.04
CA VAL A 40 1.27 12.09 8.08
C VAL A 40 2.34 11.40 7.24
N GLY A 41 2.25 10.08 7.06
CA GLY A 41 3.12 9.40 6.13
C GLY A 41 2.92 10.01 4.75
N LYS A 42 4.04 10.36 4.09
CA LYS A 42 4.01 10.61 2.65
C LYS A 42 3.30 9.40 2.06
N THR A 43 2.14 9.61 1.46
CA THR A 43 1.65 8.67 0.46
C THR A 43 2.83 8.49 -0.47
N VAL A 44 3.53 7.37 -0.34
CA VAL A 44 4.22 6.81 -1.47
C VAL A 44 3.06 6.38 -2.33
N THR A 45 2.46 7.34 -3.05
CA THR A 45 1.79 7.05 -4.29
C THR A 45 2.80 6.14 -4.96
N PRO A 46 2.49 4.86 -5.18
CA PRO A 46 3.32 4.06 -6.05
C PRO A 46 3.51 4.96 -7.25
N GLY A 47 4.76 5.22 -7.64
CA GLY A 47 5.00 5.92 -8.89
C GLY A 47 4.12 5.27 -9.97
N ASN A 48 3.83 5.98 -11.05
CA ASN A 48 3.07 5.35 -12.13
C ASN A 48 3.71 3.98 -12.47
N LEU A 49 2.93 3.02 -12.99
CA LEU A 49 3.41 1.66 -13.19
C LEU A 49 4.78 1.62 -13.91
N GLY A 50 5.00 2.52 -14.88
CA GLY A 50 6.30 2.68 -15.55
C GLY A 50 7.44 3.06 -14.62
N GLU A 51 7.22 3.99 -13.70
CA GLU A 51 8.18 4.44 -12.69
C GLU A 51 8.55 3.33 -11.68
N VAL A 52 7.57 2.51 -11.30
CA VAL A 52 7.79 1.35 -10.41
C VAL A 52 8.60 0.27 -11.13
N ILE A 53 8.25 -0.03 -12.39
CA ILE A 53 9.01 -0.98 -13.23
C ILE A 53 10.44 -0.46 -13.41
N HIS A 54 10.60 0.79 -13.86
CA HIS A 54 11.91 1.40 -14.09
C HIS A 54 12.81 1.31 -12.84
N ARG A 55 12.30 1.66 -11.66
CA ARG A 55 13.08 1.61 -10.40
C ARG A 55 13.59 0.21 -10.07
N ARG A 56 12.83 -0.85 -10.37
CA ARG A 56 13.25 -2.24 -10.13
C ARG A 56 14.43 -2.64 -11.01
N PHE A 57 14.47 -2.16 -12.25
CA PHE A 57 15.52 -2.52 -13.22
C PHE A 57 16.65 -1.48 -13.32
N ALA A 58 16.50 -0.29 -12.72
CA ALA A 58 17.48 0.79 -12.78
C ALA A 58 18.86 0.38 -12.24
N ALA A 59 18.91 -0.44 -11.17
CA ALA A 59 20.16 -0.95 -10.61
C ALA A 59 20.90 -1.92 -11.55
N LEU A 60 20.20 -2.47 -12.55
CA LEU A 60 20.78 -3.37 -13.56
C LEU A 60 21.30 -2.61 -14.79
N GLY A 61 21.11 -1.29 -14.85
CA GLY A 61 21.57 -0.47 -15.98
C GLY A 61 20.69 -0.54 -17.23
N GLY A 62 19.49 -1.13 -17.12
CA GLY A 62 18.63 -1.46 -18.26
C GLY A 62 18.95 -2.86 -18.83
N VAL A 63 17.95 -3.49 -19.44
CA VAL A 63 18.07 -4.82 -20.05
C VAL A 63 17.51 -4.75 -21.47
N GLU A 64 18.29 -5.19 -22.44
CA GLU A 64 17.82 -5.50 -23.79
C GLU A 64 17.33 -6.94 -23.81
N LEU A 65 16.02 -7.13 -24.01
CA LEU A 65 15.42 -8.45 -24.08
C LEU A 65 15.43 -8.94 -25.53
N ALA A 66 15.97 -10.14 -25.74
CA ALA A 66 15.78 -10.83 -27.00
C ALA A 66 14.29 -11.17 -27.14
N LEU A 67 13.61 -10.53 -28.09
CA LEU A 67 12.21 -10.80 -28.36
C LEU A 67 12.10 -12.12 -29.12
N SER A 68 11.29 -13.04 -28.61
CA SER A 68 10.92 -14.25 -29.33
C SER A 68 10.19 -13.88 -30.63
N PRO A 69 10.36 -14.68 -31.71
CA PRO A 69 9.59 -14.48 -32.94
C PRO A 69 8.09 -14.61 -32.66
N ARG A 70 7.28 -13.87 -33.41
CA ARG A 70 5.82 -13.94 -33.29
C ARG A 70 5.32 -15.29 -33.79
N GLU A 71 4.67 -16.04 -32.91
CA GLU A 71 4.01 -17.30 -33.26
C GLU A 71 2.54 -17.07 -33.67
N PRO A 72 1.93 -18.02 -34.39
CA PRO A 72 0.49 -18.03 -34.63
C PRO A 72 -0.31 -17.95 -33.34
N MET A 73 -1.49 -17.34 -33.39
CA MET A 73 -2.38 -17.27 -32.23
C MET A 73 -2.75 -18.70 -31.76
N PRO A 74 -2.62 -19.01 -30.45
CA PRO A 74 -3.05 -20.30 -29.93
C PRO A 74 -4.53 -20.54 -30.19
N GLU A 75 -4.93 -21.81 -30.34
CA GLU A 75 -6.34 -22.15 -30.36
C GLU A 75 -7.00 -21.75 -29.02
N PRO A 76 -8.18 -21.11 -29.04
CA PRO A 76 -8.90 -20.78 -27.82
C PRO A 76 -9.18 -22.04 -26.98
N PRO A 77 -9.12 -21.95 -25.63
CA PRO A 77 -9.45 -23.07 -24.77
C PRO A 77 -10.90 -23.51 -25.01
N ARG A 78 -11.12 -24.82 -25.09
CA ARG A 78 -12.47 -25.41 -25.05
C ARG A 78 -12.83 -25.65 -23.58
N PHE A 79 -14.07 -25.37 -23.23
CA PHE A 79 -14.61 -25.45 -21.86
C PHE A 79 -15.73 -26.50 -21.77
N ASP A 80 -15.62 -27.59 -22.53
CA ASP A 80 -16.55 -28.72 -22.48
C ASP A 80 -16.60 -29.40 -21.11
#